data_AF-A0A9D9G2L7-F1
#
_entry.id   AF-A0A9D9G2L7-F1
#
_cell.length_a   1.000
_cell.length_b   1.000
_cell.length_c   1.000
_cell.angle_alpha   90.00
_cell.angle_beta   90.00
_cell.angle_gamma   90.00
#
_symmetry.space_group_name_H-M   'P 1'
#
loop_
_entity.id
_entity.type
_entity.pdbx_description
1 polymer ?
#
loop_
_entity_poly.entity_id
_entity_poly.type
_entity_poly.pdbx_seq_one_letter_code
_entity_poly.pdbx_strand_id
1 'polypeptide(L)'
;MADKEQNQNTELTHKELFRQFIESRYQPHGDISAKVFKDSRELAYEAREHCEPSLIDIAMVMKELGYGSDGFLNYYPWVLYDKEPLRY
;
A
#
# COMPACT_ATOMS: atom_id res chain seq x y z
N MET A 1 -32.00 -25.35 -0.38
CA MET A 1 -30.80 -24.71 0.19
C MET A 1 -30.25 -23.78 -0.87
N ALA A 2 -30.20 -22.47 -0.61
CA ALA A 2 -29.53 -21.50 -1.46
C ALA A 2 -28.62 -20.69 -0.54
N ASP A 3 -27.36 -21.11 -0.49
CA ASP A 3 -26.33 -20.56 0.36
C ASP A 3 -25.92 -19.17 -0.15
N LYS A 4 -26.01 -18.22 0.77
CA LYS A 4 -25.35 -16.90 0.85
C LYS A 4 -24.41 -16.55 -0.30
N GLU A 5 -24.74 -15.48 -1.02
CA GLU A 5 -23.71 -14.52 -1.40
C GLU A 5 -24.16 -13.14 -0.94
N GLN A 6 -23.62 -12.75 0.21
CA GLN A 6 -23.83 -11.44 0.80
C GLN A 6 -23.32 -10.41 -0.20
N ASN A 7 -24.25 -9.67 -0.82
CA ASN A 7 -23.99 -8.42 -1.50
C ASN A 7 -23.53 -7.40 -0.45
N GLN A 8 -22.30 -7.54 0.04
CA GLN A 8 -21.63 -6.56 0.86
C GLN A 8 -21.33 -5.37 -0.05
N ASN A 9 -22.29 -4.44 -0.13
CA ASN A 9 -22.01 -3.02 -0.33
C ASN A 9 -21.18 -2.56 0.90
N THR A 10 -19.95 -3.07 1.02
CA THR A 10 -18.98 -2.50 1.94
C THR A 10 -18.61 -1.18 1.30
N GLU A 11 -18.99 -0.07 1.92
CA GLU A 11 -18.29 1.19 1.72
C GLU A 11 -16.80 0.89 1.93
N LEU A 12 -16.09 0.63 0.83
CA LEU A 12 -14.68 0.29 0.84
C LEU A 12 -13.98 1.44 1.53
N THR A 13 -13.57 1.20 2.78
CA THR A 13 -12.98 2.24 3.61
C THR A 13 -11.69 2.71 2.94
N HIS A 14 -11.29 3.97 3.10
CA HIS A 14 -10.06 4.49 2.49
C HIS A 14 -8.84 3.60 2.78
N LYS A 15 -8.81 2.98 3.96
CA LYS A 15 -7.85 1.95 4.37
C LYS A 15 -7.83 0.73 3.44
N GLU A 16 -8.99 0.19 3.09
CA GLU A 16 -9.13 -1.02 2.26
C GLU A 16 -8.80 -0.72 0.79
N LEU A 17 -9.20 0.46 0.30
CA LEU A 17 -8.83 0.94 -1.04
C LEU A 17 -7.31 1.13 -1.15
N PHE A 18 -6.70 1.76 -0.14
CA PHE A 18 -5.25 1.92 -0.09
C PHE A 18 -4.52 0.58 -0.01
N ARG A 19 -5.05 -0.37 0.77
CA ARG A 19 -4.54 -1.74 0.83
C ARG A 19 -4.56 -2.41 -0.54
N GLN A 20 -5.67 -2.35 -1.27
CA GLN A 20 -5.73 -2.93 -2.62
C GLN A 20 -4.76 -2.23 -3.58
N PHE A 21 -4.63 -0.91 -3.50
CA PHE A 21 -3.67 -0.15 -4.30
C PHE A 21 -2.23 -0.59 -4.04
N ILE A 22 -1.82 -0.66 -2.77
CA ILE A 22 -0.45 -1.02 -2.42
C ILE A 22 -0.16 -2.49 -2.75
N GLU A 23 -1.09 -3.41 -2.52
CA GLU A 23 -0.93 -4.82 -2.86
C GLU A 23 -0.98 -5.06 -4.38
N SER A 24 -1.64 -4.20 -5.16
CA SER A 24 -1.67 -4.31 -6.63
C SER A 24 -0.32 -3.92 -7.23
N ARG A 25 0.31 -2.86 -6.73
CA ARG A 25 1.50 -2.25 -7.33
C ARG A 25 2.81 -2.67 -6.67
N TYR A 26 2.79 -2.88 -5.36
CA TYR A 26 3.97 -3.17 -4.57
C TYR A 26 3.83 -4.49 -3.81
N GLN A 27 4.96 -4.98 -3.31
CA GLN A 27 5.06 -6.15 -2.47
C GLN A 27 6.00 -5.87 -1.28
N PRO A 28 5.76 -6.47 -0.11
CA PRO A 28 6.56 -6.21 1.11
C PRO A 28 7.98 -6.73 1.02
N HIS A 29 8.19 -7.73 0.15
CA HIS A 29 9.48 -8.32 -0.15
C HIS A 29 9.59 -8.58 -1.66
N GLY A 30 10.78 -8.43 -2.21
CA GLY A 30 11.03 -8.63 -3.64
C GLY A 30 12.51 -8.55 -3.96
N ASP A 31 12.82 -8.53 -5.25
CA ASP A 31 14.19 -8.39 -5.72
C ASP A 31 14.74 -7.00 -5.35
N ILE A 32 16.02 -6.93 -4.94
CA ILE A 32 16.68 -5.67 -4.57
C ILE A 32 16.66 -4.68 -5.73
N SER A 33 16.68 -5.17 -6.97
CA SER A 33 16.63 -4.35 -8.19
C SER A 33 15.30 -3.60 -8.36
N ALA A 34 14.22 -4.05 -7.69
CA ALA A 34 12.90 -3.43 -7.70
C ALA A 34 12.58 -2.71 -6.37
N LYS A 35 13.56 -2.58 -5.46
CA LYS A 35 13.37 -1.91 -4.18
C LYS A 35 13.19 -0.41 -4.37
N VAL A 36 12.08 0.12 -3.88
CA VAL A 36 11.77 1.55 -3.87
C VAL A 36 11.48 2.02 -2.45
N PHE A 37 11.87 3.25 -2.15
CA PHE A 37 11.62 3.89 -0.87
C PHE A 37 10.58 4.98 -1.09
N LYS A 38 9.47 4.92 -0.36
CA LYS A 38 8.45 5.97 -0.43
C LYS A 38 7.96 6.39 0.94
N ASP A 39 7.77 7.68 1.11
CA ASP A 39 7.15 8.21 2.30
C ASP A 39 5.62 8.03 2.28
N SER A 40 4.99 8.05 3.48
CA SER A 40 3.53 8.00 3.57
C SER A 40 2.83 9.12 2.79
N ARG A 41 3.48 10.28 2.62
CA ARG A 41 2.93 11.39 1.83
C ARG A 41 2.96 11.12 0.33
N GLU A 42 4.02 10.48 -0.17
CA GLU A 42 4.09 10.08 -1.58
C GLU A 42 3.03 9.02 -1.88
N LEU A 43 2.90 8.03 -0.98
CA LEU A 43 1.86 7.02 -1.09
C LEU A 43 0.45 7.61 -1.04
N ALA A 44 0.21 8.61 -0.18
CA ALA A 44 -1.06 9.34 -0.16
C ALA A 44 -1.31 10.06 -1.49
N TYR A 45 -0.28 10.69 -2.06
CA TYR A 45 -0.40 11.42 -3.32
C TYR A 45 -0.61 10.49 -4.52
N GLU A 46 0.01 9.31 -4.54
CA GLU A 46 -0.24 8.31 -5.58
C GLU A 46 -1.62 7.67 -5.42
N ALA A 47 -2.03 7.42 -4.17
CA ALA A 47 -3.32 6.86 -3.89
C ALA A 47 -4.46 7.84 -4.15
N ARG A 48 -4.21 9.17 -4.18
CA ARG A 48 -5.23 10.24 -4.27
C ARG A 48 -6.23 10.07 -5.41
N GLU A 49 -5.82 9.46 -6.52
CA GLU A 49 -6.69 9.22 -7.68
C GLU A 49 -7.69 8.10 -7.43
N HIS A 50 -7.40 7.21 -6.48
CA HIS A 50 -8.21 6.07 -6.08
C HIS A 50 -8.87 6.25 -4.71
N CYS A 51 -8.20 6.91 -3.77
CA CYS A 51 -8.65 7.16 -2.40
C CYS A 51 -7.83 8.27 -1.74
N GLU A 52 -8.39 8.99 -0.77
CA GLU A 52 -7.66 9.94 0.07
C GLU A 52 -7.43 9.35 1.48
N PRO A 53 -6.48 8.41 1.65
CA PRO A 53 -6.20 7.81 2.95
C PRO A 53 -5.46 8.80 3.85
N SER A 54 -5.75 8.76 5.15
CA SER A 54 -4.96 9.53 6.12
C SER A 54 -3.57 8.90 6.26
N LEU A 55 -2.58 9.71 6.66
CA LEU A 55 -1.22 9.20 6.95
C LEU A 55 -1.22 8.08 8.00
N ILE A 56 -2.19 8.09 8.93
CA ILE A 56 -2.39 7.06 9.94
C ILE A 56 -2.88 5.76 9.29
N ASP A 57 -3.88 5.83 8.39
CA ASP A 57 -4.38 4.66 7.66
C ASP A 57 -3.27 4.01 6.85
N ILE A 58 -2.46 4.81 6.15
CA ILE A 58 -1.30 4.34 5.40
C ILE A 58 -0.34 3.60 6.32
N ALA A 59 0.06 4.21 7.43
CA ALA A 59 0.99 3.58 8.36
C ALA A 59 0.45 2.28 8.97
N MET A 60 -0.86 2.23 9.26
CA MET A 60 -1.51 1.01 9.72
C MET A 60 -1.48 -0.08 8.64
N VAL A 61 -1.91 0.21 7.42
CA VAL A 61 -1.94 -0.75 6.31
C VAL A 61 -0.54 -1.26 6.00
N MET A 62 0.44 -0.37 5.92
CA MET A 62 1.83 -0.73 5.65
C MET A 62 2.38 -1.67 6.73
N LYS A 63 2.08 -1.39 8.00
CA LYS A 63 2.48 -2.24 9.12
C LYS A 63 1.73 -3.58 9.15
N GLU A 64 0.44 -3.60 8.83
CA GLU A 64 -0.39 -4.81 8.76
C GLU A 64 0.03 -5.74 7.62
N LEU A 65 0.44 -5.17 6.48
CA LEU A 65 0.95 -5.90 5.32
C LEU A 65 2.43 -6.31 5.46
N GLY A 66 3.09 -5.90 6.55
CA GLY A 66 4.48 -6.27 6.84
C GLY A 66 5.53 -5.52 6.02
N TYR A 67 5.19 -4.36 5.46
CA TYR A 67 6.19 -3.50 4.82
C TYR A 67 7.18 -2.97 5.86
N GLY A 68 8.46 -3.03 5.52
CA GLY A 68 9.52 -2.46 6.34
C GLY A 68 9.52 -0.94 6.26
N SER A 69 10.03 -0.28 7.30
CA SER A 69 10.43 1.12 7.23
C SER A 69 11.92 1.23 7.51
N ASP A 70 12.63 2.04 6.72
CA ASP A 70 14.06 2.27 6.90
C ASP A 70 14.23 3.65 7.55
N GLY A 71 14.63 3.69 8.82
CA GLY A 71 14.79 4.94 9.56
C GLY A 71 16.08 5.66 9.18
N PHE A 72 16.14 6.22 7.98
CA PHE A 72 17.31 6.97 7.50
C PHE A 72 16.99 8.48 7.47
N LEU A 73 17.91 9.30 7.99
CA LEU A 73 17.88 10.77 7.89
C LEU A 73 16.63 11.49 8.46
N ASN A 74 16.11 11.10 9.63
CA ASN A 74 14.92 11.72 10.26
C ASN A 74 13.60 11.54 9.48
N TYR A 75 13.61 10.76 8.40
CA TYR A 75 12.42 10.32 7.69
C TYR A 75 12.28 8.80 7.88
N TYR A 76 11.04 8.31 7.85
CA TYR A 76 10.73 6.88 7.96
C TYR A 76 10.10 6.42 6.64
N PRO A 77 10.84 6.41 5.52
CA PRO A 77 10.33 5.89 4.27
C PRO A 77 10.00 4.41 4.41
N TRP A 78 8.92 4.03 3.75
CA TRP A 78 8.53 2.64 3.58
C TRP A 78 9.38 1.97 2.52
N VAL A 79 9.83 0.76 2.83
CA VAL A 79 10.52 -0.12 1.91
C VAL A 79 9.47 -0.92 1.15
N LEU A 80 9.33 -0.59 -0.12
CA LEU A 80 8.42 -1.21 -1.06
C LEU A 80 9.24 -1.93 -2.13
N TYR A 81 8.67 -2.95 -2.74
CA TYR A 81 9.27 -3.59 -3.91
C TYR A 81 8.26 -3.52 -5.05
N ASP A 82 8.63 -2.91 -6.16
CA ASP A 82 7.75 -2.76 -7.31
C ASP A 82 7.51 -4.13 -7.98
N LYS A 83 6.26 -4.45 -8.31
CA LYS A 83 5.90 -5.72 -8.96
C LYS A 83 6.21 -5.72 -10.45
N GLU A 84 6.27 -4.56 -11.08
CA GLU A 84 6.59 -4.42 -12.49
C GLU A 84 7.97 -3.76 -12.62
N PRO A 85 9.08 -4.53 -12.56
CA PRO A 85 10.39 -3.95 -12.76
C PRO A 85 10.40 -3.28 -14.14
N LEU A 86 10.74 -1.98 -14.16
CA LEU A 86 10.88 -1.18 -15.38
C LEU A 86 11.65 -1.98 -16.43
N ARG A 87 10.94 -2.56 -17.39
CA ARG A 87 11.53 -3.21 -18.56
C ARG A 87 12.08 -2.09 -19.44
N TYR A 88 13.39 -1.88 -19.34
CA TYR A 88 14.15 -1.01 -20.24
C TYR A 88 14.43 -1.71 -21.57
#